data_AF-A0A4Y8ZW68-F1
#
_entry.id   AF-A0A4Y8ZW68-F1
#
_cell.length_a   1.000
_cell.length_b   1.000
_cell.length_c   1.000
_cell.angle_alpha   90.00
_cell.angle_beta   90.00
_cell.angle_gamma   90.00
#
_symmetry.space_group_name_H-M   'P 1'
#
loop_
_entity.id
_entity.type
_entity.pdbx_description
1 polymer ?
#
loop_
_entity_poly.entity_id
_entity_poly.type
_entity_poly.pdbx_seq_one_letter_code
_entity_poly.pdbx_strand_id
1 'polypeptide(L)'
;MSFSKKDRKLQPKTGKTFPSSIKDEPLAIAIAAALREEFGDTPSALKTIARLTRSNERAVRNWFEGKNSPSAANLVILMRNSDRILRTVLTLADRHDLVVAAGLAGLRRQLLDAVAAIDGLPVGGFSSGSHNAESDTT
;
A
#
# COMPACT_ATOMS: atom_id res chain seq x y z
N MET A 1 -32.08 -13.09 -46.41
CA MET A 1 -30.90 -13.93 -46.71
C MET A 1 -30.30 -14.38 -45.38
N SER A 2 -30.50 -15.65 -44.98
CA SER A 2 -30.03 -16.16 -43.68
C SER A 2 -28.66 -16.83 -43.83
N PHE A 3 -27.76 -16.56 -42.89
CA PHE A 3 -26.44 -17.18 -42.83
C PHE A 3 -26.56 -18.68 -42.52
N SER A 4 -25.82 -19.51 -43.26
CA SER A 4 -25.86 -20.96 -43.15
C SER A 4 -25.29 -21.41 -41.81
N LYS A 5 -25.87 -22.47 -41.22
CA LYS A 5 -25.41 -23.11 -39.96
C LYS A 5 -23.92 -23.51 -39.99
N LYS A 6 -23.29 -23.57 -41.17
CA LYS A 6 -21.87 -23.89 -41.38
C LYS A 6 -20.92 -22.70 -41.19
N ASP A 7 -21.39 -21.46 -41.25
CA ASP A 7 -20.55 -20.27 -41.07
C ASP A 7 -20.18 -20.01 -39.60
N ARG A 8 -20.82 -20.71 -38.65
CA ARG A 8 -20.58 -20.61 -37.20
C ARG A 8 -19.52 -21.59 -36.66
N LYS A 9 -18.60 -22.09 -37.50
CA LYS A 9 -17.57 -23.06 -37.10
C LYS A 9 -16.13 -22.62 -37.34
N LEU A 10 -15.89 -21.32 -37.51
CA LEU A 10 -14.54 -20.77 -37.38
C LEU A 10 -14.30 -20.38 -35.92
N GLN A 11 -14.30 -21.36 -35.03
CA GLN A 11 -13.66 -21.18 -33.72
C GLN A 11 -12.21 -21.63 -33.85
N PRO A 12 -11.22 -20.79 -33.52
CA PRO A 12 -9.84 -21.24 -33.44
C PRO A 12 -9.77 -22.33 -32.36
N LYS A 13 -9.51 -23.57 -32.79
CA LYS A 13 -9.25 -24.70 -31.89
C LYS A 13 -7.85 -24.54 -31.32
N THR A 14 -7.73 -23.71 -30.27
CA THR A 14 -6.51 -23.55 -29.46
C THR A 14 -5.32 -22.96 -30.22
N GLY A 15 -4.59 -22.07 -29.54
CA GLY A 15 -3.28 -21.63 -30.02
C GLY A 15 -3.23 -20.19 -30.50
N LYS A 16 -3.49 -19.25 -29.58
CA LYS A 16 -2.41 -18.36 -29.14
C LYS A 16 -2.54 -18.27 -27.62
N THR A 17 -1.86 -19.18 -26.93
CA THR A 17 -1.27 -18.80 -25.64
C THR A 17 -0.57 -17.48 -25.94
N PHE A 18 -1.15 -16.36 -25.49
CA PHE A 18 -0.40 -15.12 -25.46
C PHE A 18 0.92 -15.49 -24.80
N PRO A 19 2.09 -15.16 -25.38
CA PRO A 19 3.35 -15.42 -24.71
C PRO A 19 3.14 -14.91 -23.29
N SER A 20 3.13 -15.83 -22.33
CA SER A 20 2.95 -15.50 -20.93
C SER A 20 3.94 -14.40 -20.71
N SER A 21 3.43 -13.17 -20.56
CA SER A 21 4.24 -12.00 -20.32
C SER A 21 5.20 -12.40 -19.22
N ILE A 22 6.50 -12.33 -19.52
CA ILE A 22 7.64 -12.45 -18.62
C ILE A 22 7.16 -12.88 -17.24
N LYS A 23 7.14 -14.20 -16.94
CA LYS A 23 6.57 -14.77 -15.70
C LYS A 23 6.57 -13.70 -14.59
N ASP A 24 5.43 -13.01 -14.41
CA ASP A 24 5.31 -11.84 -13.53
C ASP A 24 5.47 -12.25 -12.05
N GLU A 25 5.69 -13.53 -11.81
CA GLU A 25 6.04 -14.19 -10.56
C GLU A 25 6.95 -13.38 -9.62
N PRO A 26 8.10 -12.79 -10.02
CA PRO A 26 8.91 -12.05 -9.06
C PRO A 26 8.20 -10.77 -8.60
N LEU A 27 7.49 -10.07 -9.49
CA LEU A 27 6.80 -8.83 -9.12
C LEU A 27 5.53 -9.13 -8.32
N ALA A 28 4.67 -10.05 -8.79
CA ALA A 28 3.43 -10.38 -8.10
C ALA A 28 3.69 -10.94 -6.69
N ILE A 29 4.67 -11.84 -6.53
CA ILE A 29 5.03 -12.41 -5.23
C ILE A 29 5.67 -11.36 -4.33
N ALA A 30 6.61 -10.55 -4.84
CA ALA A 30 7.27 -9.52 -4.04
C ALA A 30 6.28 -8.45 -3.57
N ILE A 31 5.38 -8.01 -4.45
CA ILE A 31 4.33 -7.04 -4.09
C ILE A 31 3.35 -7.66 -3.10
N ALA A 32 2.98 -8.93 -3.26
CA ALA A 32 2.14 -9.64 -2.29
C ALA A 32 2.79 -9.68 -0.90
N ALA A 33 4.09 -9.97 -0.82
CA ALA A 33 4.85 -9.96 0.42
C ALA A 33 4.86 -8.54 1.05
N ALA A 34 5.21 -7.53 0.25
CA ALA A 34 5.24 -6.14 0.71
C ALA A 34 3.87 -5.66 1.21
N LEU A 35 2.78 -6.03 0.54
CA LEU A 35 1.42 -5.68 0.94
C LEU A 35 1.04 -6.31 2.28
N ARG A 36 1.38 -7.59 2.48
CA ARG A 36 1.10 -8.30 3.75
C ARG A 36 1.93 -7.74 4.90
N GLU A 37 3.18 -7.35 4.65
CA GLU A 37 4.04 -6.76 5.68
C GLU A 37 3.62 -5.33 6.05
N GLU A 38 3.16 -4.54 5.09
CA GLU A 38 2.77 -3.15 5.34
C GLU A 38 1.36 -3.02 5.93
N PHE A 39 0.39 -3.77 5.40
CA PHE A 39 -1.04 -3.61 5.75
C PHE A 39 -1.61 -4.78 6.54
N GLY A 40 -0.87 -5.88 6.68
CA GLY A 40 -1.35 -7.13 7.27
C GLY A 40 -2.25 -7.93 6.34
N ASP A 41 -2.53 -9.18 6.71
CA ASP A 41 -3.41 -10.09 5.97
C ASP A 41 -4.82 -10.10 6.58
N THR A 42 -5.47 -8.93 6.56
CA THR A 42 -6.82 -8.76 7.14
C THR A 42 -7.83 -8.33 6.08
N PRO A 43 -9.12 -8.73 6.20
CA PRO A 43 -10.16 -8.27 5.28
C PRO A 43 -10.30 -6.73 5.23
N SER A 44 -10.00 -6.04 6.34
CA SER A 44 -9.96 -4.57 6.40
C SER A 44 -8.82 -3.98 5.56
N ALA A 45 -7.65 -4.62 5.52
CA ALA A 45 -6.54 -4.23 4.65
C ALA A 45 -6.95 -4.32 3.17
N LEU A 46 -7.56 -5.43 2.76
CA LEU A 46 -8.06 -5.61 1.38
C LEU A 46 -9.03 -4.49 0.99
N LYS A 47 -10.00 -4.17 1.86
CA LYS A 47 -10.97 -3.09 1.62
C LYS A 47 -10.32 -1.72 1.53
N THR A 48 -9.35 -1.46 2.40
CA THR A 48 -8.60 -0.19 2.41
C THR A 48 -7.86 0.01 1.10
N ILE A 49 -7.17 -1.03 0.62
CA ILE A 49 -6.42 -0.98 -0.64
C ILE A 49 -7.34 -0.94 -1.86
N ALA A 50 -8.47 -1.66 -1.84
CA ALA A 50 -9.48 -1.59 -2.89
C ALA A 50 -10.02 -0.16 -3.04
N ARG A 51 -10.32 0.49 -1.92
CA ARG A 51 -10.76 1.90 -1.91
C ARG A 51 -9.64 2.84 -2.38
N LEU A 52 -8.41 2.63 -1.91
CA LEU A 52 -7.25 3.45 -2.27
C LEU A 52 -6.95 3.40 -3.77
N THR A 53 -6.93 2.20 -4.35
CA THR A 53 -6.60 1.96 -5.76
C THR A 53 -7.83 1.99 -6.67
N ARG A 54 -9.02 2.28 -6.14
CA ARG A 54 -10.32 2.19 -6.83
C ARG A 54 -10.49 0.88 -7.62
N SER A 55 -9.94 -0.20 -7.09
CA SER A 55 -9.94 -1.50 -7.72
C SER A 55 -10.96 -2.43 -7.04
N ASN A 56 -11.40 -3.47 -7.76
CA ASN A 56 -12.32 -4.44 -7.18
C ASN A 56 -11.61 -5.31 -6.13
N GLU A 57 -12.35 -5.73 -5.09
CA GLU A 57 -11.78 -6.52 -3.98
C GLU A 57 -11.19 -7.86 -4.44
N ARG A 58 -11.74 -8.47 -5.50
CA ARG A 58 -11.23 -9.73 -6.07
C ARG A 58 -9.82 -9.54 -6.64
N ALA A 59 -9.56 -8.43 -7.32
CA ALA A 59 -8.27 -8.10 -7.90
C ALA A 59 -7.26 -7.84 -6.79
N VAL A 60 -7.65 -7.06 -5.76
CA VAL A 60 -6.80 -6.83 -4.59
C VAL A 60 -6.48 -8.15 -3.89
N ARG A 61 -7.46 -9.02 -3.69
CA ARG A 61 -7.21 -10.37 -3.14
C ARG A 61 -6.22 -11.15 -3.98
N ASN A 62 -6.35 -11.12 -5.30
CA ASN A 62 -5.39 -11.79 -6.19
C ASN A 62 -3.97 -11.21 -6.05
N TRP A 63 -3.82 -9.91 -5.75
CA TRP A 63 -2.51 -9.30 -5.48
C TRP A 63 -1.94 -9.76 -4.15
N PHE A 64 -2.77 -9.85 -3.10
CA PHE A 64 -2.36 -10.40 -1.80
C PHE A 64 -1.98 -11.87 -1.87
N GLU A 65 -2.61 -12.63 -2.76
CA GLU A 65 -2.29 -14.05 -3.01
C GLU A 65 -1.10 -14.23 -3.98
N GLY A 66 -0.58 -13.15 -4.57
CA GLY A 66 0.49 -13.21 -5.59
C GLY A 66 0.06 -13.83 -6.92
N LYS A 67 -1.24 -14.06 -7.14
CA LYS A 67 -1.78 -14.67 -8.36
C LYS A 67 -1.72 -13.75 -9.57
N ASN A 68 -1.83 -12.44 -9.34
CA ASN A 68 -1.74 -11.42 -10.38
C ASN A 68 -0.97 -10.23 -9.83
N SER A 69 -0.21 -9.55 -10.69
CA SER A 69 0.40 -8.28 -10.34
C SER A 69 -0.61 -7.13 -10.46
N PRO A 70 -0.52 -6.07 -9.64
CA PRO A 70 -1.30 -4.85 -9.87
C PRO A 70 -0.95 -4.25 -11.24
N SER A 71 -1.93 -3.61 -11.88
CA SER A 71 -1.67 -2.81 -13.08
C SER A 71 -0.66 -1.70 -12.78
N ALA A 72 0.07 -1.22 -13.80
CA ALA A 72 1.03 -0.13 -13.60
C ALA A 72 0.41 1.10 -12.90
N ALA A 73 -0.84 1.45 -13.24
CA ALA A 73 -1.57 2.54 -12.60
C ALA A 73 -1.79 2.28 -11.09
N ASN A 74 -2.21 1.06 -10.73
CA ASN A 74 -2.43 0.67 -9.34
C ASN A 74 -1.11 0.58 -8.57
N LEU A 75 -0.05 0.08 -9.21
CA LEU A 75 1.28 0.03 -8.63
C LEU A 75 1.80 1.43 -8.28
N VAL A 76 1.60 2.42 -9.16
CA VAL A 76 1.96 3.82 -8.88
C VAL A 76 1.18 4.37 -7.68
N ILE A 77 -0.13 4.07 -7.57
CA ILE A 77 -0.92 4.49 -6.40
C ILE A 77 -0.37 3.85 -5.12
N LEU A 78 -0.05 2.55 -5.15
CA LEU A 78 0.51 1.84 -4.01
C LEU A 78 1.87 2.43 -3.59
N MET A 79 2.78 2.66 -4.53
CA MET A 79 4.09 3.26 -4.25
C MET A 79 4.01 4.68 -3.69
N ARG A 80 2.97 5.45 -4.06
CA ARG A 80 2.74 6.80 -3.51
C ARG A 80 2.31 6.79 -2.04
N ASN A 81 1.73 5.69 -1.57
CA ASN A 81 1.15 5.59 -0.23
C ASN A 81 1.94 4.64 0.69
N SER A 82 2.89 3.88 0.16
CA SER A 82 3.73 2.96 0.94
C SER A 82 5.17 2.99 0.45
N ASP A 83 6.05 3.45 1.33
CA ASP A 83 7.51 3.44 1.11
C ASP A 83 8.03 2.00 0.99
N ARG A 84 7.44 1.03 1.68
CA ARG A 84 7.84 -0.38 1.58
C ARG A 84 7.61 -0.93 0.17
N ILE A 85 6.48 -0.63 -0.44
CA ILE A 85 6.19 -1.06 -1.81
C ILE A 85 7.15 -0.39 -2.80
N LEU A 86 7.42 0.91 -2.64
CA LEU A 86 8.41 1.62 -3.44
C LEU A 86 9.81 0.98 -3.34
N ARG A 87 10.28 0.68 -2.12
CA ARG A 87 11.57 0.02 -1.89
C ARG A 87 11.62 -1.36 -2.53
N THR A 88 10.53 -2.12 -2.48
CA THR A 88 10.43 -3.45 -3.10
C THR A 88 10.63 -3.36 -4.60
N VAL A 89 9.96 -2.42 -5.27
CA VAL A 89 10.11 -2.19 -6.72
C VAL A 89 11.53 -1.74 -7.07
N LEU A 90 12.12 -0.83 -6.30
CA LEU A 90 13.51 -0.38 -6.52
C LEU A 90 14.54 -1.51 -6.32
N THR A 91 14.29 -2.40 -5.35
CA THR A 91 15.12 -3.60 -5.12
C THR A 91 15.02 -4.56 -6.30
N LEU A 92 13.82 -4.80 -6.82
CA LEU A 92 13.63 -5.62 -8.02
C LEU A 92 14.26 -5.01 -9.27
N ALA A 93 14.38 -3.68 -9.32
CA ALA A 93 15.04 -2.94 -10.38
C ALA A 93 16.58 -2.85 -10.20
N ASP A 94 17.15 -3.52 -9.19
CA ASP A 94 18.57 -3.48 -8.85
C ASP A 94 19.09 -2.04 -8.58
N ARG A 95 18.21 -1.19 -8.06
CA ARG A 95 18.49 0.23 -7.71
C ARG A 95 18.66 0.41 -6.20
N HIS A 96 19.62 -0.30 -5.62
CA HIS A 96 19.85 -0.30 -4.17
C HIS A 96 20.26 1.07 -3.61
N ASP A 97 20.94 1.89 -4.40
CA ASP A 97 21.29 3.28 -4.07
C ASP A 97 20.04 4.13 -3.76
N LEU A 98 18.99 3.97 -4.58
CA LEU A 98 17.73 4.69 -4.40
C LEU A 98 16.91 4.17 -3.22
N VAL A 99 17.05 2.87 -2.88
CA VAL A 99 16.40 2.29 -1.68
C VAL A 99 16.92 2.98 -0.40
N VAL A 100 18.24 3.17 -0.31
CA VAL A 100 18.86 3.85 0.84
C VAL A 100 18.43 5.31 0.91
N ALA A 101 18.44 6.01 -0.23
CA ALA A 101 18.00 7.41 -0.29
C ALA A 101 16.53 7.59 0.11
N ALA A 102 15.63 6.72 -0.38
CA ALA A 102 14.23 6.71 0.02
C ALA A 102 14.05 6.41 1.51
N GLY A 103 14.87 5.50 2.06
CA GLY A 103 14.92 5.19 3.49
C GLY A 103 15.24 6.41 4.35
N LEU A 104 16.30 7.15 3.98
CA LEU A 104 16.74 8.34 4.71
C LEU A 104 15.70 9.48 4.62
N ALA A 105 15.08 9.67 3.46
CA ALA A 105 14.02 10.65 3.28
C ALA A 105 12.79 10.34 4.15
N GLY A 106 12.43 9.07 4.28
CA GLY A 106 11.36 8.61 5.18
C GLY A 106 11.70 8.84 6.65
N LEU A 107 12.91 8.45 7.08
CA LEU A 107 13.40 8.68 8.45
C LEU A 107 13.40 10.17 8.82
N ARG A 108 13.89 11.02 7.91
CA ARG A 108 13.88 12.48 8.12
C ARG A 108 12.46 12.99 8.37
N ARG A 109 11.47 12.49 7.63
CA ARG A 109 10.07 12.89 7.78
C ARG A 109 9.52 12.46 9.14
N GLN A 110 9.76 11.22 9.53
CA GLN A 110 9.37 10.71 10.85
C GLN A 110 9.99 11.51 11.99
N LEU A 111 11.26 11.91 11.86
CA LEU A 111 11.92 12.78 12.84
C LEU A 111 11.29 14.17 12.91
N LEU A 112 10.95 14.78 11.77
CA LEU A 112 10.26 16.06 11.73
C LEU A 112 8.87 15.99 12.36
N ASP A 113 8.11 14.93 12.06
CA ASP A 113 6.80 14.69 12.66
C ASP A 113 6.91 14.49 14.18
N ALA A 114 7.93 13.76 14.64
CA ALA A 114 8.20 13.56 16.06
C ALA A 114 8.59 14.86 16.78
N VAL A 115 9.45 15.69 16.17
CA VAL A 115 9.80 17.01 16.71
C VAL A 115 8.58 17.91 16.79
N ALA A 116 7.77 17.97 15.73
CA ALA A 116 6.53 18.75 15.73
C ALA A 116 5.55 18.27 16.81
N ALA A 117 5.47 16.95 17.05
CA ALA A 117 4.66 16.40 18.13
C ALA A 117 5.18 16.82 19.51
N ILE A 118 6.49 16.86 19.72
CA ILE A 118 7.12 17.32 20.97
C ILE A 118 6.84 18.81 21.19
N ASP A 119 7.05 19.64 20.16
CA ASP A 119 6.83 21.09 20.25
C ASP A 119 5.36 21.45 20.46
N GLY A 120 4.44 20.59 19.99
CA GLY A 120 3.00 20.72 20.21
C GLY A 120 2.52 20.32 21.61
N LEU A 121 3.38 19.74 22.45
CA LEU A 121 3.01 19.41 23.84
C LEU A 121 3.00 20.67 24.70
N PRO A 122 1.90 20.95 25.43
CA PRO A 122 1.90 22.05 26.38
C PRO A 122 2.93 21.79 27.48
N VAL A 123 3.91 22.70 27.62
CA VAL A 123 4.89 22.68 28.71
C VAL A 123 4.11 22.87 30.02
N GLY A 124 4.15 21.87 30.89
CA GLY A 124 3.18 21.65 31.96
C GLY A 124 2.80 22.87 32.81
N GLY A 125 1.49 23.10 32.93
CA GLY A 125 0.92 23.93 33.99
C GLY A 125 0.87 23.15 35.30
N PHE A 126 1.99 23.07 36.01
CA PHE A 126 1.97 22.78 37.45
C PHE A 126 1.67 24.08 38.19
N SER A 127 0.39 24.40 38.36
CA SER A 127 -0.06 25.40 39.33
C SER A 127 0.07 24.81 40.74
N SER A 128 1.21 25.07 41.36
CA SER A 128 1.41 25.00 42.80
C SER A 128 0.73 26.20 43.47
N GLY A 129 -0.21 25.94 44.39
CA GLY A 129 -0.47 26.76 45.58
C GLY A 129 -1.24 28.08 45.42
N SER A 130 -2.53 28.04 45.75
CA SER A 130 -3.17 29.06 46.60
C SER A 130 -4.21 28.32 47.46
N HIS A 131 -3.85 27.89 48.68
CA HIS A 131 -4.11 28.65 49.91
C HIS A 131 -5.51 29.29 49.88
N ASN A 132 -6.50 28.58 50.42
CA ASN A 132 -7.62 29.22 51.08
C ASN A 132 -7.69 28.64 52.49
N ALA A 133 -7.09 29.41 53.38
CA ALA A 133 -7.40 29.41 54.79
C ALA A 133 -8.87 29.80 54.99
N GLU A 134 -9.53 29.06 55.88
CA GLU A 134 -10.21 29.67 57.02
C GLU A 134 -11.34 30.67 56.73
N SER A 135 -12.56 30.17 56.91
CA SER A 135 -13.64 30.97 57.50
C SER A 135 -14.50 30.04 58.34
N ASP A 136 -14.03 29.86 59.56
CA ASP A 136 -14.83 29.46 60.71
C ASP A 136 -15.73 30.65 61.14
N THR A 137 -16.70 30.35 62.00
CA THR A 137 -17.51 31.25 62.85
C THR A 137 -18.75 31.97 62.28
N THR A 138 -19.90 31.47 62.78
CA THR A 138 -21.12 32.14 63.32
C THR A 138 -21.99 33.02 62.44
#